data_AF-A0A2V9PNM6-F1
#
_entry.id   AF-A0A2V9PNM6-F1
#
_cell.length_a   1.000
_cell.length_b   1.000
_cell.length_c   1.000
_cell.angle_alpha   90.00
_cell.angle_beta   90.00
_cell.angle_gamma   90.00
#
_symmetry.space_group_name_H-M   'P 1'
#
loop_
_entity.id
_entity.type
_entity.pdbx_description
1 polymer ?
#
loop_
_entity_poly.entity_id
_entity_poly.type
_entity_poly.pdbx_seq_one_letter_code
_entity_poly.pdbx_strand_id
1 'polypeptide(L)'
;MAASIAHEINQPLAAVVTNGSASLRWLAMKPPNLEEARGAVTRAVQEANRAGEVITRIRALLTRASPEMRSVNANEIVRDVLSLTSNELLKGGVTVRTELAADAPPVLGDRIQLQQVILNLVRNAIDAMSTIGDRPRELLIRSAKDTNSVLIQIEDSGSGLDPEQAERIFEPFFTTKPQGLGMGHIAKSRRSPMTDREDIVFVIDDDASMREALNSLIRSVGLRAELFGSAKEFLRQSPPSVPSCLVVDIRLPGMSGLEFQRHLAEADVRTPVIFITAHGDVPMSVRAMKAGAVEFLTKPFRDQDLLDAIQLALESDRARLQREAQLAVLRHRFDSLTPREREVLPLVVSGRLNKEIAKKLGTSEITIKMHRASAMRKMQAESLVDLVKMAARLGLPGTES
;
A
#
# COMPACT_ATOMS: atom_id res chain seq x y z
N MET A 1 -1.45 -14.42 -6.33
CA MET A 1 -1.63 -12.95 -6.22
C MET A 1 -1.46 -12.25 -7.56
N ALA A 2 -0.29 -12.27 -8.22
CA ALA A 2 -0.07 -11.56 -9.49
C ALA A 2 -1.03 -11.95 -10.63
N ALA A 3 -1.36 -13.25 -10.76
CA ALA A 3 -2.26 -13.74 -11.82
C ALA A 3 -3.71 -13.25 -11.66
N SER A 4 -4.20 -13.11 -10.43
CA SER A 4 -5.57 -12.62 -10.14
C SER A 4 -5.71 -11.13 -10.46
N ILE A 5 -4.67 -10.34 -10.11
CA ILE A 5 -4.61 -8.91 -10.38
C ILE A 5 -4.55 -8.63 -11.88
N ALA A 6 -3.72 -9.39 -12.61
CA ALA A 6 -3.66 -9.28 -14.06
C ALA A 6 -5.01 -9.63 -14.72
N HIS A 7 -5.71 -10.64 -14.19
CA HIS A 7 -7.02 -11.02 -14.70
C HIS A 7 -8.09 -9.92 -14.49
N GLU A 8 -8.16 -9.31 -13.30
CA GLU A 8 -9.11 -8.24 -12.99
C GLU A 8 -8.85 -6.92 -13.74
N ILE A 9 -7.59 -6.60 -14.05
CA ILE A 9 -7.27 -5.41 -14.86
C ILE A 9 -7.57 -5.67 -16.33
N ASN A 10 -7.22 -6.86 -16.83
CA ASN A 10 -7.36 -7.16 -18.25
C ASN A 10 -8.82 -7.36 -18.68
N GLN A 11 -9.71 -7.78 -17.78
CA GLN A 11 -11.12 -7.99 -18.08
C GLN A 11 -11.87 -6.71 -18.54
N PRO A 12 -11.89 -5.59 -17.78
CA PRO A 12 -12.51 -4.35 -18.22
C PRO A 12 -11.79 -3.75 -19.43
N LEU A 13 -10.44 -3.85 -19.50
CA LEU A 13 -9.69 -3.36 -20.66
C LEU A 13 -10.05 -4.13 -21.95
N ALA A 14 -10.24 -5.44 -21.88
CA ALA A 14 -10.71 -6.23 -23.02
C ALA A 14 -12.15 -5.83 -23.42
N ALA A 15 -13.01 -5.51 -22.45
CA ALA A 15 -14.36 -5.02 -22.71
C ALA A 15 -14.35 -3.62 -23.37
N VAL A 16 -13.44 -2.73 -22.98
CA VAL A 16 -13.22 -1.42 -23.63
C VAL A 16 -12.88 -1.62 -25.11
N VAL A 17 -11.90 -2.47 -25.42
CA VAL A 17 -11.47 -2.74 -26.81
C VAL A 17 -12.61 -3.36 -27.63
N THR A 18 -13.36 -4.28 -27.02
CA THR A 18 -14.51 -4.95 -27.67
C THR A 18 -15.62 -3.96 -28.01
N ASN A 19 -16.02 -3.13 -27.04
CA ASN A 19 -17.05 -2.11 -27.22
C ASN A 19 -16.61 -1.01 -28.21
N GLY A 20 -15.35 -0.56 -28.14
CA GLY A 20 -14.79 0.38 -29.10
C GLY A 20 -14.81 -0.17 -30.54
N SER A 21 -14.41 -1.44 -30.70
CA SER A 21 -14.48 -2.13 -32.00
C SER A 21 -15.91 -2.31 -32.50
N ALA A 22 -16.87 -2.58 -31.61
CA ALA A 22 -18.28 -2.67 -31.96
C ALA A 22 -18.84 -1.32 -32.43
N SER A 23 -18.47 -0.22 -31.76
CA SER A 23 -18.84 1.13 -32.18
C SER A 23 -18.35 1.45 -33.60
N LEU A 24 -17.08 1.15 -33.88
CA LEU A 24 -16.52 1.34 -35.22
C LEU A 24 -17.27 0.54 -36.30
N ARG A 25 -17.69 -0.70 -36.00
CA ARG A 25 -18.50 -1.51 -36.93
C ARG A 25 -19.87 -0.89 -37.18
N TRP A 26 -20.55 -0.41 -36.14
CA TRP A 26 -21.86 0.22 -36.28
C TRP A 26 -21.82 1.56 -37.03
N LEU A 27 -20.73 2.31 -36.90
CA LEU A 27 -20.46 3.52 -37.68
C LEU A 27 -20.13 3.24 -39.15
N ALA A 28 -19.55 2.08 -39.46
CA ALA A 28 -19.18 1.70 -40.83
C ALA A 28 -20.34 1.16 -41.69
N MET A 29 -21.50 0.88 -41.09
CA MET A 29 -22.69 0.40 -41.81
C MET A 29 -23.32 1.50 -42.70
N LYS A 30 -24.13 1.08 -43.68
CA LYS A 30 -24.90 1.97 -44.55
C LYS A 30 -26.39 1.63 -44.51
N PRO A 31 -27.26 2.43 -43.87
CA PRO A 31 -26.91 3.62 -43.08
C PRO A 31 -26.22 3.27 -41.74
N PRO A 32 -25.42 4.19 -41.16
CA PRO A 32 -24.76 3.96 -39.89
C PRO A 32 -25.77 3.89 -38.74
N ASN A 33 -25.57 2.95 -37.81
CA ASN A 33 -26.41 2.84 -36.61
C ASN A 33 -25.79 3.65 -35.46
N LEU A 34 -26.17 4.94 -35.39
CA LEU A 34 -25.62 5.89 -34.42
C LEU A 34 -26.05 5.60 -32.97
N GLU A 35 -27.20 4.97 -32.77
CA GLU A 35 -27.71 4.63 -31.43
C GLU A 35 -26.84 3.54 -30.80
N GLU A 36 -26.62 2.45 -31.53
CA GLU A 36 -25.77 1.35 -31.08
C GLU A 36 -24.30 1.78 -30.95
N ALA A 37 -23.81 2.64 -31.85
CA ALA A 37 -22.46 3.18 -31.76
C ALA A 37 -22.24 4.02 -30.48
N ARG A 38 -23.19 4.91 -30.14
CA ARG A 38 -23.15 5.68 -28.88
C ARG A 38 -23.29 4.79 -27.65
N GLY A 39 -24.18 3.79 -27.71
CA GLY A 39 -24.34 2.80 -26.63
C GLY A 39 -23.04 2.04 -26.37
N ALA A 40 -22.35 1.60 -27.43
CA ALA A 40 -21.07 0.92 -27.32
C ALA A 40 -19.97 1.83 -26.74
N VAL A 41 -19.87 3.10 -27.15
CA VAL A 41 -18.91 4.06 -26.57
C VAL A 41 -19.21 4.31 -25.09
N THR A 42 -20.49 4.44 -24.72
CA THR A 42 -20.89 4.65 -23.32
C THR A 42 -20.47 3.47 -22.44
N ARG A 43 -20.69 2.24 -22.91
CA ARG A 43 -20.21 1.02 -22.23
C ARG A 43 -18.68 0.98 -22.12
N ALA A 44 -17.95 1.37 -23.17
CA ALA A 44 -16.49 1.44 -23.13
C ALA A 44 -15.99 2.44 -22.08
N VAL A 45 -16.61 3.62 -21.97
CA VAL A 45 -16.26 4.61 -20.94
C VAL A 45 -16.53 4.09 -19.53
N GLN A 46 -17.65 3.39 -19.33
CA GLN A 46 -17.98 2.75 -18.05
C GLN A 46 -16.93 1.69 -17.66
N GLU A 47 -16.51 0.84 -18.59
CA GLU A 47 -15.48 -0.18 -18.34
C GLU A 47 -14.09 0.45 -18.10
N ALA A 48 -13.76 1.56 -18.77
CA ALA A 48 -12.53 2.30 -18.52
C ALA A 48 -12.49 2.89 -17.10
N ASN A 49 -13.60 3.49 -16.64
CA ASN A 49 -13.71 4.00 -15.26
C ASN A 49 -13.57 2.86 -14.24
N ARG A 50 -14.20 1.70 -14.51
CA ARG A 50 -14.09 0.51 -13.67
C ARG A 50 -12.66 -0.01 -13.55
N ALA A 51 -11.89 0.00 -14.65
CA ALA A 51 -10.47 -0.33 -14.62
C ALA A 51 -9.67 0.65 -13.73
N GLY A 52 -9.99 1.95 -13.81
CA GLY A 52 -9.40 2.99 -12.95
C GLY A 52 -9.68 2.77 -11.45
N GLU A 53 -10.88 2.33 -11.09
CA GLU A 53 -11.24 1.98 -9.71
C GLU A 53 -10.46 0.76 -9.20
N VAL A 54 -10.30 -0.28 -10.03
CA VAL A 54 -9.48 -1.47 -9.69
C VAL A 54 -8.03 -1.06 -9.42
N ILE A 55 -7.45 -0.22 -10.27
CA ILE A 55 -6.09 0.31 -10.10
C ILE A 55 -5.97 1.14 -8.82
N THR A 56 -6.95 2.01 -8.55
CA THR A 56 -6.98 2.85 -7.35
C THR A 56 -7.04 1.98 -6.08
N ARG A 57 -7.83 0.90 -6.12
CA ARG A 57 -7.96 -0.05 -5.01
C ARG A 57 -6.69 -0.88 -4.80
N ILE A 58 -6.03 -1.32 -5.87
CA ILE A 58 -4.72 -1.99 -5.80
C ILE A 58 -3.67 -1.04 -5.23
N ARG A 59 -3.66 0.23 -5.67
CA ARG A 59 -2.80 1.26 -5.07
C ARG A 59 -3.09 1.38 -3.58
N ALA A 60 -4.34 1.53 -3.15
CA ALA A 60 -4.68 1.63 -1.73
C ALA A 60 -4.26 0.39 -0.90
N LEU A 61 -4.26 -0.82 -1.49
CA LEU A 61 -3.78 -2.05 -0.83
C LEU A 61 -2.25 -2.10 -0.69
N LEU A 62 -1.53 -1.52 -1.64
CA LEU A 62 -0.07 -1.50 -1.69
C LEU A 62 0.54 -0.27 -1.00
N THR A 63 -0.24 0.81 -0.87
CA THR A 63 0.18 2.08 -0.26
C THR A 63 -0.32 2.12 1.17
N ARG A 64 0.56 1.82 2.14
CA ARG A 64 0.34 2.21 3.55
C ARG A 64 0.89 3.62 3.75
N ALA A 65 0.26 4.60 3.11
CA ALA A 65 0.56 6.01 3.39
C ALA A 65 0.34 6.29 4.89
N SER A 66 1.31 6.93 5.53
CA SER A 66 1.23 7.34 6.93
C SER A 66 0.10 8.36 7.07
N PRO A 67 -0.97 8.07 7.84
CA PRO A 67 -2.09 8.99 7.97
C PRO A 67 -1.63 10.36 8.47
N GLU A 68 -2.09 11.43 7.84
CA GLU A 68 -1.92 12.79 8.35
C GLU A 68 -2.86 12.99 9.56
N MET A 69 -2.37 12.60 10.73
CA MET A 69 -3.12 12.64 11.98
C MET A 69 -3.39 14.10 12.38
N ARG A 70 -4.61 14.59 12.12
CA ARG A 70 -5.09 15.92 12.52
C ARG A 70 -6.24 15.79 13.50
N SER A 71 -6.50 16.83 14.27
CA SER A 71 -7.73 16.91 15.08
C SER A 71 -8.91 17.10 14.12
N VAL A 72 -9.81 16.12 14.03
CA VAL A 72 -10.93 16.12 13.08
C VAL A 72 -12.25 15.87 13.80
N ASN A 73 -13.32 16.50 13.31
CA ASN A 73 -14.67 16.26 13.79
C ASN A 73 -15.34 15.16 12.95
N ALA A 74 -15.58 13.99 13.54
CA ALA A 74 -16.17 12.86 12.83
C ALA A 74 -17.58 13.17 12.26
N ASN A 75 -18.36 14.01 12.94
CA ASN A 75 -19.68 14.41 12.47
C ASN A 75 -19.62 15.26 11.19
N GLU A 76 -18.59 16.09 11.03
CA GLU A 76 -18.38 16.82 9.76
C GLU A 76 -18.08 15.87 8.62
N ILE A 77 -17.21 14.88 8.85
CA ILE A 77 -16.86 13.88 7.84
C ILE A 77 -18.11 13.10 7.41
N VAL A 78 -18.97 12.70 8.35
CA VAL A 78 -20.25 12.04 8.02
C VAL A 78 -21.11 12.92 7.13
N ARG A 79 -21.26 14.21 7.45
CA ARG A 79 -22.07 15.15 6.64
C ARG A 79 -21.49 15.35 5.24
N ASP A 80 -20.17 15.44 5.12
CA ASP A 80 -19.48 15.57 3.83
C ASP A 80 -19.72 14.32 2.96
N VAL A 81 -19.59 13.12 3.53
CA VAL A 81 -19.83 11.86 2.81
C VAL A 81 -21.28 11.75 2.35
N LEU A 82 -22.25 12.11 3.19
CA LEU A 82 -23.66 12.11 2.81
C LEU A 82 -23.96 13.10 1.68
N SER A 83 -23.27 14.25 1.68
CA SER A 83 -23.39 15.23 0.60
C SER A 83 -22.82 14.67 -0.71
N LEU A 84 -21.65 14.01 -0.65
CA LEU A 84 -21.00 13.37 -1.80
C LEU A 84 -21.80 12.21 -2.39
N THR A 85 -22.49 11.44 -1.55
CA THR A 85 -23.25 10.24 -1.95
C THR A 85 -24.74 10.52 -2.19
N SER A 86 -25.18 11.77 -2.09
CA SER A 86 -26.59 12.17 -2.25
C SER A 86 -27.24 11.65 -3.52
N ASN A 87 -26.58 11.75 -4.67
CA ASN A 87 -27.09 11.24 -5.95
C ASN A 87 -27.20 9.71 -5.99
N GLU A 88 -26.26 8.99 -5.36
CA GLU A 88 -26.29 7.52 -5.29
C GLU A 88 -27.44 7.05 -4.38
N LEU A 89 -27.61 7.71 -3.23
CA LEU A 89 -28.69 7.46 -2.27
C LEU A 89 -30.08 7.69 -2.89
N LEU A 90 -30.25 8.81 -3.62
CA LEU A 90 -31.50 9.13 -4.32
C LEU A 90 -31.82 8.09 -5.41
N LYS A 91 -30.83 7.73 -6.24
CA LYS A 91 -31.01 6.70 -7.28
C LYS A 91 -31.33 5.32 -6.68
N GLY A 92 -30.76 5.02 -5.52
CA GLY A 92 -31.01 3.79 -4.79
C GLY A 92 -32.35 3.76 -4.05
N GLY A 93 -33.09 4.87 -4.00
CA GLY A 93 -34.34 4.98 -3.21
C GLY A 93 -34.10 4.81 -1.71
N VAL A 94 -32.92 5.17 -1.21
CA VAL A 94 -32.51 5.00 0.18
C VAL A 94 -32.86 6.26 0.97
N THR A 95 -33.63 6.10 2.05
CA THR A 95 -33.91 7.18 3.00
C THR A 95 -32.82 7.23 4.06
N VAL A 96 -32.22 8.40 4.28
CA VAL A 96 -31.13 8.57 5.25
C VAL A 96 -31.65 9.25 6.51
N ARG A 97 -31.32 8.69 7.67
CA ARG A 97 -31.54 9.29 8.99
C ARG A 97 -30.19 9.45 9.70
N THR A 98 -30.02 10.57 10.40
CA THR A 98 -28.79 10.85 11.16
C THR A 98 -29.11 11.21 12.60
N GLU A 99 -28.35 10.64 13.53
CA GLU A 99 -28.43 10.90 14.98
C GLU A 99 -27.01 11.18 15.47
N LEU A 100 -26.51 12.39 15.19
CA LEU A 100 -25.14 12.77 15.48
C LEU A 100 -25.06 13.50 16.82
N ALA A 101 -24.32 12.94 17.79
CA ALA A 101 -24.10 13.56 19.09
C ALA A 101 -23.39 14.92 18.94
N ALA A 102 -24.01 15.99 19.43
CA ALA A 102 -23.49 17.36 19.30
C ALA A 102 -22.20 17.60 20.11
N ASP A 103 -21.99 16.81 21.16
CA ASP A 103 -20.86 16.88 22.10
C ASP A 103 -19.74 15.86 21.81
N ALA A 104 -19.77 15.24 20.63
CA ALA A 104 -18.73 14.31 20.20
C ALA A 104 -17.36 15.03 20.15
N PRO A 105 -16.34 14.54 20.89
CA PRO A 105 -15.03 15.17 20.90
C PRO A 105 -14.34 15.05 19.53
N PRO A 106 -13.51 16.02 19.12
CA PRO A 106 -12.66 15.83 17.96
C PRO A 106 -11.67 14.69 18.21
N VAL A 107 -11.42 13.89 17.18
CA VAL A 107 -10.53 12.73 17.25
C VAL A 107 -9.28 12.99 16.43
N LEU A 108 -8.15 12.42 16.86
CA LEU A 108 -6.93 12.47 16.07
C LEU A 108 -7.02 11.45 14.93
N GLY A 109 -7.06 11.90 13.69
CA GLY A 109 -7.18 11.03 12.52
C GLY A 109 -6.91 11.75 11.21
N ASP A 110 -6.61 10.98 10.18
CA ASP A 110 -6.54 11.48 8.81
C ASP A 110 -7.96 11.64 8.26
N ARG A 111 -8.33 12.87 7.89
CA ARG A 111 -9.67 13.20 7.40
C ARG A 111 -10.03 12.38 6.17
N ILE A 112 -9.09 12.23 5.23
CA ILE A 112 -9.30 11.54 3.95
C ILE A 112 -9.49 10.05 4.19
N GLN A 113 -8.66 9.43 5.03
CA GLN A 113 -8.80 8.01 5.35
C GLN A 113 -10.10 7.70 6.09
N LEU A 114 -10.49 8.54 7.07
CA LEU A 114 -11.77 8.39 7.77
C LEU A 114 -12.97 8.60 6.84
N GLN A 115 -12.88 9.60 5.94
CA GLN A 115 -13.88 9.83 4.91
C GLN A 115 -14.01 8.61 3.99
N GLN A 116 -12.89 7.99 3.59
CA GLN A 116 -12.89 6.80 2.74
C GLN A 116 -13.54 5.60 3.43
N VAL A 117 -13.29 5.41 4.72
CA VAL A 117 -13.93 4.34 5.51
C VAL A 117 -15.44 4.54 5.54
N ILE A 118 -15.91 5.75 5.89
CA ILE A 118 -17.34 6.06 5.95
C ILE A 118 -17.99 5.94 4.57
N LEU A 119 -17.34 6.46 3.52
CA LEU A 119 -17.81 6.35 2.14
C LEU A 119 -17.96 4.89 1.68
N ASN A 120 -16.98 4.05 2.00
CA ASN A 120 -17.03 2.62 1.69
C ASN A 120 -18.20 1.92 2.39
N LEU A 121 -18.43 2.23 3.67
CA LEU A 121 -19.54 1.66 4.43
C LEU A 121 -20.90 2.12 3.87
N VAL A 122 -21.05 3.40 3.54
CA VAL A 122 -22.27 3.94 2.92
C VAL A 122 -22.55 3.28 1.57
N ARG A 123 -21.54 3.13 0.72
CA ARG A 123 -21.68 2.42 -0.57
C ARG A 123 -22.05 0.96 -0.38
N ASN A 124 -21.41 0.28 0.56
CA ASN A 124 -21.75 -1.11 0.88
C ASN A 124 -23.20 -1.26 1.34
N ALA A 125 -23.70 -0.31 2.15
CA ALA A 125 -25.10 -0.28 2.57
C ALA A 125 -26.06 -0.06 1.40
N ILE A 126 -25.79 0.92 0.52
CA ILE A 126 -26.59 1.16 -0.69
C ILE A 126 -26.69 -0.11 -1.54
N ASP A 127 -25.55 -0.76 -1.78
CA ASP A 127 -25.52 -2.00 -2.55
C ASP A 127 -26.30 -3.13 -1.86
N ALA A 128 -26.16 -3.29 -0.53
CA ALA A 128 -26.84 -4.33 0.24
C ALA A 128 -28.37 -4.16 0.20
N MET A 129 -28.85 -2.93 0.00
CA MET A 129 -30.27 -2.60 -0.14
C MET A 129 -30.76 -2.62 -1.60
N SER A 130 -29.86 -2.71 -2.60
CA SER A 130 -30.21 -2.55 -4.01
C SER A 130 -31.26 -3.53 -4.53
N THR A 131 -31.29 -4.76 -3.99
CA THR A 131 -32.22 -5.84 -4.35
C THR A 131 -33.45 -5.92 -3.44
N ILE A 132 -33.53 -5.10 -2.40
CA ILE A 132 -34.63 -5.09 -1.43
C ILE A 132 -35.81 -4.32 -2.00
N GLY A 133 -36.96 -4.98 -2.20
CA GLY A 133 -38.19 -4.37 -2.72
C GLY A 133 -39.41 -4.52 -1.81
N ASP A 134 -39.26 -5.29 -0.73
CA ASP A 134 -40.32 -5.73 0.18
C ASP A 134 -40.42 -4.87 1.46
N ARG A 135 -39.47 -3.96 1.69
CA ARG A 135 -39.42 -3.05 2.84
C ARG A 135 -38.71 -1.73 2.51
N PRO A 136 -38.89 -0.68 3.33
CA PRO A 136 -38.19 0.58 3.17
C PRO A 136 -36.66 0.39 3.23
N ARG A 137 -35.96 1.05 2.31
CA ARG A 137 -34.50 1.10 2.29
C ARG A 137 -34.06 2.27 3.17
N GLU A 138 -33.57 1.96 4.36
CA GLU A 138 -33.20 2.95 5.37
C GLU A 138 -31.73 2.82 5.73
N LEU A 139 -31.03 3.95 5.74
CA LEU A 139 -29.67 4.09 6.21
C LEU A 139 -29.66 5.00 7.43
N LEU A 140 -29.25 4.47 8.59
CA LEU A 140 -29.15 5.22 9.82
C LEU A 140 -27.68 5.38 10.23
N ILE A 141 -27.23 6.63 10.39
CA ILE A 141 -25.89 6.94 10.88
C ILE A 141 -26.00 7.60 12.25
N ARG A 142 -25.47 6.94 13.28
CA ARG A 142 -25.38 7.47 14.65
C ARG A 142 -23.94 7.83 15.00
N SER A 143 -23.76 8.88 15.78
CA SER A 143 -22.50 9.11 16.50
C SER A 143 -22.74 9.23 17.99
N ALA A 144 -21.84 8.63 18.77
CA ALA A 144 -21.87 8.69 20.23
C ALA A 144 -20.46 8.93 20.77
N LYS A 145 -20.39 9.66 21.89
CA LYS A 145 -19.15 9.80 22.64
C LYS A 145 -18.83 8.49 23.36
N ASP A 146 -17.58 8.06 23.26
CA ASP A 146 -17.00 7.00 24.06
C ASP A 146 -15.75 7.58 24.75
N THR A 147 -15.40 7.09 25.94
CA THR A 147 -14.40 7.66 26.88
C THR A 147 -13.35 8.61 26.28
N ASN A 148 -12.53 8.16 25.32
CA ASN A 148 -11.54 8.96 24.56
C ASN A 148 -11.68 8.76 23.02
N SER A 149 -12.89 8.45 22.57
CA SER A 149 -13.21 7.99 21.22
C SER A 149 -14.56 8.55 20.75
N VAL A 150 -14.78 8.50 19.45
CA VAL A 150 -16.12 8.68 18.88
C VAL A 150 -16.53 7.36 18.27
N LEU A 151 -17.68 6.85 18.69
CA LEU A 151 -18.34 5.72 18.05
C LEU A 151 -19.15 6.25 16.88
N ILE A 152 -18.88 5.75 15.67
CA ILE A 152 -19.72 5.95 14.49
C ILE A 152 -20.38 4.61 14.16
N GLN A 153 -21.70 4.61 14.10
CA GLN A 153 -22.51 3.43 13.80
C GLN A 153 -23.29 3.69 12.53
N ILE A 154 -23.21 2.76 11.58
CA ILE A 154 -23.93 2.79 10.30
C ILE A 154 -24.78 1.53 10.25
N GLU A 155 -26.10 1.72 10.20
CA GLU A 155 -27.10 0.65 10.11
C GLU A 155 -27.82 0.74 8.78
N ASP A 156 -27.99 -0.40 8.12
CA ASP A 156 -28.76 -0.52 6.88
C ASP A 156 -29.90 -1.54 7.04
N SER A 157 -30.96 -1.38 6.24
CA SER A 157 -32.06 -2.35 6.15
C SER A 157 -31.87 -3.38 5.03
N GLY A 158 -30.62 -3.68 4.65
CA GLY A 158 -30.24 -4.67 3.64
C GLY A 158 -30.48 -6.12 4.06
N SER A 159 -30.03 -7.07 3.25
CA SER A 159 -30.27 -8.51 3.44
C SER A 159 -29.69 -9.12 4.73
N GLY A 160 -28.88 -8.37 5.48
CA GLY A 160 -28.16 -8.86 6.65
C GLY A 160 -26.96 -9.73 6.28
N LEU A 161 -26.21 -10.15 7.31
CA LEU A 161 -25.06 -11.04 7.20
C LEU A 161 -25.34 -12.35 7.96
N ASP A 162 -24.89 -13.48 7.40
CA ASP A 162 -24.89 -14.76 8.11
C ASP A 162 -23.93 -14.67 9.32
N PRO A 163 -24.37 -15.01 10.55
CA PRO A 163 -23.54 -14.97 11.76
C PRO A 163 -22.21 -15.72 11.65
N GLU A 164 -22.14 -16.82 10.90
CA GLU A 164 -20.89 -17.59 10.71
C GLU A 164 -19.89 -16.87 9.78
N GLN A 165 -20.37 -15.94 8.95
CA GLN A 165 -19.57 -15.17 7.99
C GLN A 165 -19.17 -13.79 8.52
N ALA A 166 -19.76 -13.34 9.62
CA ALA A 166 -19.58 -12.01 10.20
C ALA A 166 -18.13 -11.72 10.62
N GLU A 167 -17.36 -12.71 11.08
CA GLU A 167 -15.93 -12.51 11.40
C GLU A 167 -15.06 -12.47 10.15
N ARG A 168 -15.47 -13.18 9.09
CA ARG A 168 -14.72 -13.33 7.84
C ARG A 168 -14.90 -12.15 6.90
N ILE A 169 -15.93 -11.32 7.09
CA ILE A 169 -16.08 -10.07 6.32
C ILE A 169 -14.86 -9.16 6.44
N PHE A 170 -14.04 -9.32 7.49
CA PHE A 170 -12.83 -8.56 7.71
C PHE A 170 -11.57 -9.13 7.03
N GLU A 171 -11.67 -10.33 6.44
CA GLU A 171 -10.58 -10.99 5.73
C GLU A 171 -10.37 -10.38 4.32
N PRO A 172 -9.13 -10.25 3.86
CA PRO A 172 -8.86 -9.91 2.47
C PRO A 172 -9.46 -10.98 1.53
N PHE A 173 -10.14 -10.55 0.47
CA PHE A 173 -10.74 -11.40 -0.58
C PHE A 173 -11.98 -12.23 -0.17
N PHE A 174 -12.60 -11.97 0.98
CA PHE A 174 -13.86 -12.58 1.40
C PHE A 174 -15.10 -11.74 1.05
N THR A 175 -15.94 -12.25 0.13
CA THR A 175 -17.18 -11.61 -0.35
C THR A 175 -18.40 -12.52 -0.27
N THR A 176 -19.59 -11.93 -0.15
CA THR A 176 -20.87 -12.62 -0.34
C THR A 176 -21.52 -12.32 -1.70
N LYS A 177 -20.91 -11.49 -2.55
CA LYS A 177 -21.44 -11.09 -3.86
C LYS A 177 -20.80 -11.89 -5.00
N PRO A 178 -21.53 -12.36 -6.02
CA PRO A 178 -20.97 -13.13 -7.14
C PRO A 178 -19.94 -12.36 -8.00
N GLN A 179 -19.82 -11.04 -7.84
CA GLN A 179 -18.88 -10.15 -8.55
C GLN A 179 -18.14 -9.17 -7.62
N GLY A 180 -18.30 -9.28 -6.30
CA GLY A 180 -17.53 -8.48 -5.35
C GLY A 180 -16.31 -9.27 -4.93
N LEU A 181 -15.13 -8.67 -4.79
CA LEU A 181 -13.96 -9.42 -4.30
C LEU A 181 -13.95 -9.57 -2.78
N GLY A 182 -14.71 -8.72 -2.07
CA GLY A 182 -14.93 -8.85 -0.65
C GLY A 182 -13.69 -8.58 0.17
N MET A 183 -13.64 -7.40 0.76
CA MET A 183 -12.47 -7.01 1.49
C MET A 183 -12.96 -6.26 2.71
N GLY A 184 -12.78 -6.93 3.83
CA GLY A 184 -12.84 -6.35 5.13
C GLY A 184 -12.01 -5.13 5.33
N HIS A 185 -12.64 -4.05 5.77
CA HIS A 185 -11.95 -2.82 6.12
C HIS A 185 -12.15 -2.48 7.59
N ILE A 186 -11.57 -3.28 8.50
CA ILE A 186 -11.17 -2.83 9.84
C ILE A 186 -9.83 -3.48 10.19
N ALA A 187 -8.73 -2.78 9.89
CA ALA A 187 -7.43 -3.15 10.44
C ALA A 187 -7.39 -2.76 11.93
N LYS A 188 -7.30 -3.74 12.83
CA LYS A 188 -6.99 -3.48 14.25
C LYS A 188 -5.59 -2.86 14.35
N SER A 189 -5.52 -1.53 14.43
CA SER A 189 -4.26 -0.80 14.64
C SER A 189 -3.87 -0.86 16.12
N ARG A 190 -2.93 -1.75 16.46
CA ARG A 190 -2.16 -1.62 17.70
C ARG A 190 -0.97 -0.69 17.41
N ARG A 191 -0.95 0.47 18.08
CA ARG A 191 0.13 1.47 18.02
C ARG A 191 1.45 0.88 18.50
N SER A 192 2.55 1.20 17.80
CA SER A 192 3.90 1.27 18.38
C SER A 192 4.32 2.74 18.47
N PRO A 193 5.13 3.13 19.47
CA PRO A 193 5.38 4.53 19.79
C PRO A 193 6.35 5.20 18.81
N MET A 194 6.10 6.49 18.56
CA MET A 194 6.90 7.40 17.74
C MET A 194 8.23 7.72 18.46
N THR A 195 9.35 7.57 17.76
CA THR A 195 10.66 8.13 18.13
C THR A 195 11.23 8.87 16.92
N ASP A 196 11.86 10.02 17.17
CA ASP A 196 12.45 11.04 16.27
C ASP A 196 12.55 10.73 14.76
N ARG A 197 11.99 11.64 13.93
CA ARG A 197 12.08 11.59 12.46
C ARG A 197 13.42 12.14 11.98
N GLU A 198 14.38 11.26 11.71
CA GLU A 198 15.66 11.56 11.03
C GLU A 198 15.59 11.36 9.51
N ASP A 199 14.43 11.58 8.86
CA ASP A 199 14.29 11.38 7.41
C ASP A 199 15.05 12.48 6.62
N ILE A 200 15.74 12.11 5.55
CA ILE A 200 16.51 13.05 4.71
C ILE A 200 16.07 12.99 3.24
N VAL A 201 15.78 14.16 2.66
CA VAL A 201 15.52 14.34 1.23
C VAL A 201 16.75 14.95 0.57
N PHE A 202 17.34 14.24 -0.40
CA PHE A 202 18.45 14.74 -1.20
C PHE A 202 17.91 15.34 -2.50
N VAL A 203 18.20 16.61 -2.76
CA VAL A 203 17.77 17.33 -3.97
C VAL A 203 18.97 17.55 -4.88
N ILE A 204 18.90 17.07 -6.11
CA ILE A 204 19.96 17.21 -7.11
C ILE A 204 19.37 17.92 -8.33
N ASP A 205 19.72 19.19 -8.49
CA ASP A 205 19.25 20.05 -9.58
C ASP A 205 20.33 21.11 -9.86
N ASP A 206 20.63 21.40 -11.12
CA ASP A 206 21.64 22.38 -11.47
C ASP A 206 21.13 23.83 -11.35
N ASP A 207 19.82 24.04 -11.36
CA ASP A 207 19.19 25.32 -11.12
C ASP A 207 19.15 25.63 -9.61
N ALA A 208 19.94 26.63 -9.20
CA ALA A 208 20.01 27.10 -7.81
C ALA A 208 18.65 27.63 -7.30
N SER A 209 17.87 28.29 -8.14
CA SER A 209 16.55 28.84 -7.75
C SER A 209 15.57 27.72 -7.48
N MET A 210 15.57 26.68 -8.32
CA MET A 210 14.74 25.49 -8.13
C MET A 210 15.14 24.74 -6.87
N ARG A 211 16.44 24.56 -6.61
CA ARG A 211 16.92 23.93 -5.36
C ARG A 211 16.43 24.63 -4.11
N GLU A 212 16.46 25.96 -4.07
CA GLU A 212 15.98 26.71 -2.91
C GLU A 212 14.46 26.67 -2.76
N ALA A 213 13.72 26.65 -3.88
CA ALA A 213 12.27 26.47 -3.85
C ALA A 213 11.90 25.09 -3.27
N LEU A 214 12.56 24.03 -3.74
CA LEU A 214 12.39 22.66 -3.23
C LEU A 214 12.79 22.55 -1.75
N ASN A 215 13.92 23.14 -1.36
CA ASN A 215 14.37 23.20 0.02
C ASN A 215 13.32 23.83 0.94
N SER A 216 12.76 24.97 0.52
CA SER A 216 11.72 25.70 1.27
C SER A 216 10.45 24.86 1.42
N LEU A 217 9.99 24.24 0.34
CA LEU A 217 8.82 23.36 0.34
C LEU A 217 9.01 22.15 1.27
N ILE A 218 10.13 21.44 1.15
CA ILE A 218 10.44 20.25 1.96
C ILE A 218 10.55 20.63 3.45
N ARG A 219 11.19 21.75 3.77
CA ARG A 219 11.30 22.23 5.16
C ARG A 219 9.96 22.67 5.74
N SER A 220 9.05 23.19 4.91
CA SER A 220 7.72 23.62 5.37
C SER A 220 6.89 22.48 5.97
N VAL A 221 7.13 21.24 5.54
CA VAL A 221 6.48 20.03 6.08
C VAL A 221 7.31 19.32 7.16
N GLY A 222 8.39 19.96 7.63
CA GLY A 222 9.23 19.46 8.71
C GLY A 222 10.23 18.37 8.31
N LEU A 223 10.52 18.22 7.01
CA LEU A 223 11.54 17.29 6.51
C LEU A 223 12.90 17.99 6.38
N ARG A 224 13.99 17.24 6.54
CA ARG A 224 15.35 17.72 6.28
C ARG A 224 15.67 17.58 4.79
N ALA A 225 16.16 18.66 4.17
CA ALA A 225 16.65 18.65 2.80
C ALA A 225 18.16 18.91 2.75
N GLU A 226 18.86 18.16 1.89
CA GLU A 226 20.26 18.39 1.48
C GLU A 226 20.33 18.64 -0.02
N LEU A 227 21.09 19.64 -0.44
CA LEU A 227 21.03 20.18 -1.80
C LEU A 227 22.37 19.98 -2.53
N PHE A 228 22.32 19.54 -3.79
CA PHE A 228 23.49 19.24 -4.61
C PHE A 228 23.32 19.85 -6.00
N GLY A 229 24.38 20.43 -6.53
CA GLY A 229 24.34 21.04 -7.87
C GLY A 229 24.64 20.04 -8.98
N SER A 230 25.11 18.84 -8.62
CA SER A 230 25.44 17.80 -9.59
C SER A 230 25.39 16.41 -8.98
N ALA A 231 25.14 15.39 -9.81
CA ALA A 231 25.19 13.99 -9.41
C ALA A 231 26.56 13.57 -8.84
N LYS A 232 27.66 14.15 -9.36
CA LYS A 232 29.03 13.86 -8.91
C LYS A 232 29.29 14.31 -7.47
N GLU A 233 28.64 15.39 -7.04
CA GLU A 233 28.76 15.91 -5.69
C GLU A 233 28.12 14.94 -4.69
N PHE A 234 26.93 14.44 -5.02
CA PHE A 234 26.22 13.43 -4.22
C PHE A 234 26.99 12.11 -4.13
N LEU A 235 27.56 11.61 -5.23
CA LEU A 235 28.32 10.35 -5.26
C LEU A 235 29.58 10.34 -4.36
N ARG A 236 30.03 11.49 -3.87
CA ARG A 236 31.15 11.58 -2.90
C ARG A 236 30.72 11.37 -1.46
N GLN A 237 29.42 11.38 -1.18
CA GLN A 237 28.88 11.14 0.16
C GLN A 237 28.78 9.65 0.47
N SER A 238 28.81 9.32 1.76
CA SER A 238 28.49 7.98 2.23
C SER A 238 26.98 7.75 2.20
N PRO A 239 26.51 6.51 1.94
CA PRO A 239 25.09 6.21 1.98
C PRO A 239 24.48 6.57 3.35
N PRO A 240 23.30 7.21 3.40
CA PRO A 240 22.64 7.52 4.65
C PRO A 240 22.22 6.24 5.39
N SER A 241 22.37 6.22 6.71
CA SER A 241 21.87 5.14 7.58
C SER A 241 20.42 5.33 8.03
N VAL A 242 19.79 6.41 7.56
CA VAL A 242 18.43 6.84 7.90
C VAL A 242 17.54 6.78 6.66
N PRO A 243 16.21 6.70 6.82
CA PRO A 243 15.30 6.72 5.68
C PRO A 243 15.52 7.95 4.82
N SER A 244 15.68 7.73 3.51
CA SER A 244 16.01 8.80 2.59
C SER A 244 15.39 8.63 1.21
N CYS A 245 15.27 9.74 0.47
CA CYS A 245 14.89 9.73 -0.93
C CYS A 245 15.67 10.77 -1.74
N LEU A 246 15.73 10.55 -3.04
CA LEU A 246 16.40 11.42 -4.00
C LEU A 246 15.37 12.11 -4.89
N VAL A 247 15.44 13.44 -4.99
CA VAL A 247 14.71 14.24 -5.97
C VAL A 247 15.74 14.74 -6.99
N VAL A 248 15.65 14.27 -8.22
CA VAL A 248 16.73 14.38 -9.21
C VAL A 248 16.24 15.00 -10.50
N ASP A 249 16.89 16.06 -10.97
CA ASP A 249 16.67 16.52 -12.34
C ASP A 249 17.23 15.48 -13.34
N ILE A 250 16.48 15.21 -14.40
CA ILE A 250 16.96 14.35 -15.49
C ILE A 250 18.11 15.02 -16.25
N ARG A 251 18.05 16.34 -16.44
CA ARG A 251 19.04 17.09 -17.22
C ARG A 251 20.10 17.73 -16.31
N LEU A 252 20.92 16.89 -15.71
CA LEU A 252 22.07 17.36 -14.93
C LEU A 252 23.32 17.55 -15.81
N PRO A 253 24.17 18.54 -15.50
CA PRO A 253 25.42 18.75 -16.21
C PRO A 253 26.39 17.57 -15.98
N GLY A 254 26.84 16.98 -17.09
CA GLY A 254 27.88 15.94 -17.13
C GLY A 254 27.40 14.50 -16.98
N MET A 255 26.30 14.22 -16.26
CA MET A 255 25.69 12.90 -16.15
C MET A 255 24.18 13.07 -16.05
N SER A 256 23.40 12.41 -16.91
CA SER A 256 21.94 12.48 -16.83
C SER A 256 21.40 11.80 -15.58
N GLY A 257 20.22 12.22 -15.09
CA GLY A 257 19.58 11.60 -13.92
C GLY A 257 19.32 10.10 -14.09
N LEU A 258 19.04 9.64 -15.31
CA LEU A 258 18.86 8.20 -15.61
C LEU A 258 20.19 7.44 -15.57
N GLU A 259 21.28 8.03 -16.06
CA GLU A 259 22.61 7.43 -15.92
C GLU A 259 23.04 7.39 -14.46
N PHE A 260 22.71 8.42 -13.68
CA PHE A 260 22.96 8.48 -12.25
C PHE A 260 22.24 7.34 -11.51
N GLN A 261 20.96 7.10 -11.80
CA GLN A 261 20.22 5.97 -11.22
C GLN A 261 20.88 4.62 -11.54
N ARG A 262 21.40 4.44 -12.75
CA ARG A 262 22.13 3.22 -13.12
C ARG A 262 23.40 3.05 -12.29
N HIS A 263 24.16 4.12 -12.05
CA HIS A 263 25.35 4.07 -11.19
C HIS A 263 24.98 3.71 -9.74
N LEU A 264 23.86 4.22 -9.21
CA LEU A 264 23.37 3.83 -7.88
C LEU A 264 23.03 2.34 -7.82
N ALA A 265 22.34 1.82 -8.83
CA ALA A 265 21.99 0.40 -8.89
C ALA A 265 23.23 -0.51 -9.01
N GLU A 266 24.24 -0.11 -9.79
CA GLU A 266 25.52 -0.83 -9.90
C GLU A 266 26.31 -0.83 -8.58
N ALA A 267 26.14 0.20 -7.75
CA ALA A 267 26.73 0.31 -6.42
C ALA A 267 25.88 -0.34 -5.29
N ASP A 268 24.80 -1.04 -5.63
CA ASP A 268 23.78 -1.57 -4.70
C ASP A 268 23.19 -0.52 -3.75
N VAL A 269 23.19 0.75 -4.17
CA VAL A 269 22.52 1.85 -3.47
C VAL A 269 21.06 1.86 -3.90
N ARG A 270 20.17 1.49 -2.97
CA ARG A 270 18.74 1.29 -3.23
C ARG A 270 17.86 2.44 -2.76
N THR A 271 18.45 3.61 -2.53
CA THR A 271 17.70 4.82 -2.16
C THR A 271 16.70 5.15 -3.27
N PRO A 272 15.41 5.34 -2.94
CA PRO A 272 14.37 5.62 -3.93
C PRO A 272 14.58 6.96 -4.62
N VAL A 273 14.33 6.99 -5.93
CA VAL A 273 14.55 8.15 -6.81
C VAL A 273 13.23 8.67 -7.36
N ILE A 274 13.03 9.98 -7.26
CA ILE A 274 11.94 10.76 -7.87
C ILE A 274 12.58 11.66 -8.91
N PHE A 275 12.11 11.59 -10.15
CA PHE A 275 12.63 12.44 -11.21
C PHE A 275 11.79 13.70 -11.38
N ILE A 276 12.47 14.83 -11.56
CA ILE A 276 11.87 16.09 -12.02
C ILE A 276 12.47 16.44 -13.38
N THR A 277 11.67 16.96 -14.31
CA THR A 277 12.18 17.35 -15.64
C THR A 277 11.35 18.48 -16.26
N ALA A 278 12.00 19.41 -16.94
CA ALA A 278 11.30 20.42 -17.74
C ALA A 278 10.64 19.87 -19.01
N HIS A 279 11.11 18.73 -19.52
CA HIS A 279 10.60 18.10 -20.73
C HIS A 279 10.46 16.60 -20.49
N GLY A 280 9.28 16.19 -20.01
CA GLY A 280 8.93 14.78 -19.90
C GLY A 280 8.08 14.35 -21.09
N ASP A 281 8.48 13.26 -21.73
CA ASP A 281 7.63 12.54 -22.67
C ASP A 281 7.25 11.17 -22.09
N VAL A 282 6.19 10.56 -22.64
CA VAL A 282 5.70 9.25 -22.19
C VAL A 282 6.81 8.18 -22.26
N PRO A 283 7.64 8.09 -23.31
CA PRO A 283 8.76 7.14 -23.35
C PRO A 283 9.79 7.31 -22.24
N MET A 284 10.17 8.54 -21.89
CA MET A 284 11.14 8.83 -20.84
C MET A 284 10.58 8.50 -19.46
N SER A 285 9.31 8.85 -19.20
CA SER A 285 8.61 8.46 -17.98
C SER A 285 8.59 6.93 -17.82
N VAL A 286 8.20 6.19 -18.85
CA VAL A 286 8.19 4.71 -18.81
C VAL A 286 9.59 4.14 -18.55
N ARG A 287 10.64 4.72 -19.15
CA ARG A 287 12.03 4.28 -18.92
C ARG A 287 12.46 4.53 -17.48
N ALA A 288 12.16 5.70 -16.93
CA ALA A 288 12.44 6.03 -15.53
C ALA A 288 11.75 5.06 -14.56
N MET A 289 10.46 4.78 -14.78
CA MET A 289 9.71 3.83 -13.95
C MET A 289 10.26 2.40 -14.08
N LYS A 290 10.63 1.96 -15.28
CA LYS A 290 11.27 0.64 -15.50
C LYS A 290 12.64 0.52 -14.85
N ALA A 291 13.37 1.63 -14.71
CA ALA A 291 14.65 1.68 -14.02
C ALA A 291 14.50 1.69 -12.48
N GLY A 292 13.27 1.74 -11.96
CA GLY A 292 12.97 1.68 -10.53
C GLY A 292 12.77 3.05 -9.87
N ALA A 293 12.46 4.09 -10.65
CA ALA A 293 12.01 5.35 -10.08
C ALA A 293 10.68 5.17 -9.34
N VAL A 294 10.52 5.87 -8.22
CA VAL A 294 9.28 5.90 -7.46
C VAL A 294 8.24 6.75 -8.17
N GLU A 295 8.65 7.90 -8.71
CA GLU A 295 7.77 8.83 -9.41
C GLU A 295 8.53 9.67 -10.43
N PHE A 296 7.79 10.20 -11.41
CA PHE A 296 8.28 11.09 -12.45
C PHE A 296 7.38 12.31 -12.59
N LEU A 297 7.92 13.50 -12.35
CA LEU A 297 7.19 14.77 -12.38
C LEU A 297 7.72 15.70 -13.47
N THR A 298 6.81 16.21 -14.28
CA THR A 298 7.11 17.24 -15.28
C THR A 298 6.96 18.63 -14.68
N LYS A 299 7.99 19.47 -14.79
CA LYS A 299 7.94 20.89 -14.42
C LYS A 299 7.04 21.65 -15.42
N PRO A 300 6.13 22.54 -14.96
CA PRO A 300 5.78 22.78 -13.57
C PRO A 300 4.89 21.66 -13.00
N PHE A 301 5.20 21.23 -11.77
CA PHE A 301 4.40 20.26 -11.00
C PHE A 301 3.74 20.96 -9.82
N ARG A 302 2.74 20.32 -9.20
CA ARG A 302 2.12 20.82 -7.98
C ARG A 302 2.96 20.44 -6.77
N ASP A 303 3.04 21.33 -5.78
CA ASP A 303 3.75 21.09 -4.53
C ASP A 303 3.30 19.80 -3.85
N GLN A 304 1.99 19.55 -3.82
CA GLN A 304 1.42 18.34 -3.22
C GLN A 304 1.86 17.07 -3.94
N ASP A 305 1.94 17.06 -5.28
CA ASP A 305 2.32 15.88 -6.05
C ASP A 305 3.78 15.47 -5.73
N LEU A 306 4.66 16.46 -5.55
CA LEU A 306 6.04 16.21 -5.13
C LEU A 306 6.13 15.73 -3.68
N LEU A 307 5.38 16.35 -2.76
CA LEU A 307 5.37 15.94 -1.36
C LEU A 307 4.84 14.51 -1.20
N ASP A 308 3.78 14.14 -1.92
CA ASP A 308 3.23 12.79 -1.94
C ASP A 308 4.26 11.78 -2.46
N ALA A 309 4.99 12.13 -3.53
CA ALA A 309 6.07 11.30 -4.07
C ALA A 309 7.22 11.11 -3.06
N ILE A 310 7.62 12.19 -2.37
CA ILE A 310 8.67 12.16 -1.32
C ILE A 310 8.24 11.25 -0.17
N GLN A 311 7.01 11.39 0.32
CA GLN A 311 6.50 10.55 1.40
C GLN A 311 6.48 9.07 1.00
N LEU A 312 5.98 8.76 -0.21
CA LEU A 312 5.98 7.40 -0.75
C LEU A 312 7.39 6.81 -0.83
N ALA A 313 8.36 7.60 -1.29
CA ALA A 313 9.76 7.21 -1.37
C ALA A 313 10.33 6.92 0.03
N LEU A 314 10.18 7.85 0.99
CA LEU A 314 10.69 7.69 2.35
C LEU A 314 10.08 6.48 3.07
N GLU A 315 8.80 6.20 2.88
CA GLU A 315 8.14 5.03 3.46
C GLU A 315 8.68 3.71 2.89
N SER A 316 8.88 3.66 1.57
CA SER A 316 9.50 2.51 0.91
C SER A 316 10.91 2.27 1.43
N ASP A 317 11.69 3.34 1.60
CA ASP A 317 13.06 3.27 2.11
C ASP A 317 13.11 2.85 3.58
N ARG A 318 12.21 3.38 4.41
CA ARG A 318 12.07 2.97 5.81
C ARG A 318 11.74 1.48 5.92
N ALA A 319 10.79 1.00 5.13
CA ALA A 319 10.43 -0.42 5.12
C ALA A 319 11.60 -1.29 4.64
N ARG A 320 12.39 -0.81 3.68
CA ARG A 320 13.61 -1.47 3.19
C ARG A 320 14.66 -1.57 4.31
N LEU A 321 15.02 -0.46 4.93
CA LEU A 321 15.98 -0.40 6.05
C LEU A 321 15.54 -1.27 7.23
N GLN A 322 14.24 -1.28 7.57
CA GLN A 322 13.70 -2.16 8.61
C GLN A 322 13.86 -3.64 8.26
N ARG A 323 13.60 -4.04 7.01
CA ARG A 323 13.82 -5.43 6.56
C ARG A 323 15.30 -5.80 6.63
N GLU A 324 16.19 -4.92 6.20
CA GLU A 324 17.64 -5.11 6.26
C GLU A 324 18.12 -5.24 7.70
N ALA A 325 17.67 -4.36 8.60
CA ALA A 325 17.98 -4.42 10.03
C ALA A 325 17.48 -5.71 10.69
N GLN A 326 16.24 -6.13 10.38
CA GLN A 326 15.69 -7.41 10.89
C GLN A 326 16.51 -8.61 10.41
N LEU A 327 16.91 -8.62 9.14
CA LEU A 327 17.74 -9.69 8.58
C LEU A 327 19.14 -9.67 9.18
N ALA A 328 19.73 -8.50 9.43
CA ALA A 328 21.02 -8.34 10.07
C ALA A 328 21.01 -8.85 11.52
N VAL A 329 19.98 -8.50 12.31
CA VAL A 329 19.77 -9.05 13.66
C VAL A 329 19.66 -10.56 13.61
N LEU A 330 18.89 -11.09 12.67
CA LEU A 330 18.70 -12.53 12.53
C LEU A 330 19.98 -13.26 12.13
N ARG A 331 20.79 -12.67 11.24
CA ARG A 331 22.13 -13.17 10.89
C ARG A 331 23.06 -13.15 12.09
N HIS A 332 23.06 -12.09 12.87
CA HIS A 332 23.86 -12.03 14.09
C HIS A 332 23.49 -13.14 15.10
N ARG A 333 22.19 -13.42 15.27
CA ARG A 333 21.71 -14.54 16.09
C ARG A 333 22.17 -15.89 15.54
N PHE A 334 22.05 -16.10 14.23
CA PHE A 334 22.55 -17.29 13.56
C PHE A 334 24.07 -17.44 13.75
N ASP A 335 24.81 -16.33 13.72
CA ASP A 335 26.24 -16.35 13.88
C ASP A 335 26.70 -16.69 15.31
N SER A 336 25.86 -16.42 16.31
CA SER A 336 26.08 -16.84 17.70
C SER A 336 25.95 -18.35 17.96
N LEU A 337 25.44 -19.10 16.97
CA LEU A 337 25.34 -20.55 17.05
C LEU A 337 26.72 -21.20 16.90
N THR A 338 27.00 -22.14 17.79
CA THR A 338 28.15 -23.04 17.69
C THR A 338 28.03 -23.91 16.43
N PRO A 339 29.15 -24.46 15.92
CA PRO A 339 29.12 -25.35 14.75
C PRO A 339 28.09 -26.47 14.89
N ARG A 340 28.00 -27.07 16.08
CA ARG A 340 27.06 -28.17 16.33
C ARG A 340 25.59 -27.73 16.36
N GLU A 341 25.30 -26.54 16.86
CA GLU A 341 23.94 -25.97 16.81
C GLU A 341 23.53 -25.64 15.36
N ARG A 342 24.47 -25.14 14.54
CA ARG A 342 24.24 -24.86 13.11
C ARG A 342 23.96 -26.13 12.31
N GLU A 343 24.61 -27.25 12.63
CA GLU A 343 24.32 -28.55 12.01
C GLU A 343 22.94 -29.11 12.41
N VAL A 344 22.52 -28.89 13.66
CA VAL A 344 21.25 -29.38 14.18
C VAL A 344 20.07 -28.57 13.61
N LEU A 345 20.22 -27.25 13.45
CA LEU A 345 19.11 -26.33 13.14
C LEU A 345 18.34 -26.68 11.83
N PRO A 346 18.97 -26.99 10.68
CA PRO A 346 18.26 -27.40 9.47
C PRO A 346 17.46 -28.70 9.64
N LEU A 347 17.97 -29.63 10.46
CA LEU A 347 17.29 -30.90 10.75
C LEU A 347 16.07 -30.70 11.65
N VAL A 348 16.14 -29.71 12.54
CA VAL A 348 15.02 -29.30 13.40
C VAL A 348 13.92 -28.64 12.58
N VAL A 349 14.31 -27.70 11.71
CA VAL A 349 13.39 -26.94 10.84
C VAL A 349 12.67 -27.85 9.85
N SER A 350 13.32 -28.92 9.38
CA SER A 350 12.70 -29.96 8.54
C SER A 350 11.81 -30.95 9.31
N GLY A 351 11.50 -30.69 10.59
CA GLY A 351 10.55 -31.48 11.37
C GLY A 351 11.08 -32.83 11.88
N ARG A 352 12.39 -33.12 11.76
CA ARG A 352 12.94 -34.41 12.20
C ARG A 352 12.87 -34.59 13.72
N LEU A 353 12.65 -35.83 14.12
CA LEU A 353 12.59 -36.22 15.53
C LEU A 353 13.99 -36.28 16.15
N ASN A 354 14.11 -36.04 17.46
CA ASN A 354 15.41 -36.02 18.16
C ASN A 354 16.23 -37.30 17.94
N LYS A 355 15.55 -38.46 17.94
CA LYS A 355 16.17 -39.77 17.71
C LYS A 355 16.78 -39.90 16.31
N GLU A 356 16.13 -39.33 15.30
CA GLU A 356 16.61 -39.36 13.91
C GLU A 356 17.81 -38.42 13.71
N ILE A 357 17.74 -37.23 14.31
CA ILE A 357 18.85 -36.26 14.29
C ILE A 357 20.06 -36.85 15.01
N ALA A 358 19.85 -37.50 16.16
CA ALA A 358 20.89 -38.16 16.94
C ALA A 358 21.59 -39.25 16.14
N LYS A 359 20.82 -40.11 15.45
CA LYS A 359 21.35 -41.14 14.55
C LYS A 359 22.14 -40.55 13.39
N LYS A 360 21.62 -39.49 12.76
CA LYS A 360 22.26 -38.83 11.60
C LYS A 360 23.57 -38.14 11.96
N LEU A 361 23.64 -37.52 13.13
CA LEU A 361 24.81 -36.75 13.59
C LEU A 361 25.76 -37.59 14.46
N GLY A 362 25.46 -38.87 14.72
CA GLY A 362 26.32 -39.75 15.53
C GLY A 362 26.43 -39.32 17.00
N THR A 363 25.33 -38.88 17.61
CA THR A 363 25.31 -38.41 19.01
C THR A 363 24.12 -38.94 19.80
N SER A 364 24.02 -38.63 21.10
CA SER A 364 22.91 -39.07 21.95
C SER A 364 21.66 -38.20 21.76
N GLU A 365 20.46 -38.76 21.99
CA GLU A 365 19.21 -38.00 21.94
C GLU A 365 19.18 -36.85 22.97
N ILE A 366 19.78 -37.07 24.14
CA ILE A 366 19.89 -36.05 25.20
C ILE A 366 20.74 -34.87 24.72
N THR A 367 21.84 -35.14 24.04
CA THR A 367 22.71 -34.12 23.43
C THR A 367 21.96 -33.30 22.37
N ILE A 368 21.12 -33.94 21.54
CA ILE A 368 20.26 -33.23 20.58
C ILE A 368 19.22 -32.36 21.28
N LYS A 369 18.58 -32.83 22.35
CA LYS A 369 17.64 -32.01 23.13
C LYS A 369 18.32 -30.74 23.65
N MET A 370 19.56 -30.84 24.15
CA MET A 370 20.33 -29.68 24.59
C MET A 370 20.68 -28.73 23.44
N HIS A 371 21.19 -29.22 22.31
CA HIS A 371 21.51 -28.37 21.17
C HIS A 371 20.27 -27.70 20.58
N ARG A 372 19.12 -28.38 20.53
CA ARG A 372 17.83 -27.79 20.14
C ARG A 372 17.42 -26.66 21.06
N ALA A 373 17.43 -26.89 22.37
CA ALA A 373 17.06 -25.88 23.35
C ALA A 373 17.99 -24.66 23.30
N SER A 374 19.30 -24.88 23.13
CA SER A 374 20.28 -23.81 22.98
C SER A 374 20.11 -23.04 21.67
N ALA A 375 19.90 -23.73 20.55
CA ALA A 375 19.63 -23.10 19.25
C ALA A 375 18.34 -22.26 19.29
N MET A 376 17.25 -22.78 19.85
CA MET A 376 16.00 -22.03 20.07
C MET A 376 16.24 -20.75 20.89
N ARG A 377 16.98 -20.86 22.01
CA ARG A 377 17.27 -19.72 22.89
C ARG A 377 18.14 -18.66 22.21
N LYS A 378 19.20 -19.06 21.52
CA LYS A 378 20.11 -18.15 20.80
C LYS A 378 19.47 -17.49 19.58
N MET A 379 18.61 -18.23 18.87
CA MET A 379 17.77 -17.68 17.80
C MET A 379 16.62 -16.82 18.34
N GLN A 380 16.37 -16.87 19.66
CA GLN A 380 15.22 -16.25 20.33
C GLN A 380 13.90 -16.67 19.70
N ALA A 381 13.78 -17.94 19.32
CA ALA A 381 12.56 -18.50 18.76
C ALA A 381 11.65 -18.99 19.88
N GLU A 382 10.41 -18.51 19.92
CA GLU A 382 9.42 -18.91 20.93
C GLU A 382 8.77 -20.27 20.62
N SER A 383 8.80 -20.69 19.35
CA SER A 383 8.23 -21.94 18.89
C SER A 383 9.00 -22.52 17.69
N LEU A 384 8.76 -23.80 17.38
CA LEU A 384 9.34 -24.41 16.19
C LEU A 384 8.88 -23.70 14.91
N VAL A 385 7.62 -23.25 14.86
CA VAL A 385 7.07 -22.50 13.72
C VAL A 385 7.81 -21.17 13.53
N ASP A 386 8.13 -20.50 14.63
CA ASP A 386 8.92 -19.26 14.60
C ASP A 386 10.35 -19.51 14.10
N LEU A 387 10.99 -20.58 14.57
CA LEU A 387 12.31 -21.00 14.07
C LEU A 387 12.30 -21.33 12.57
N VAL A 388 11.24 -21.97 12.06
CA VAL A 388 11.06 -22.27 10.63
C VAL A 388 10.95 -20.97 9.82
N LYS A 389 10.15 -20.00 10.29
CA LYS A 389 10.03 -18.67 9.64
C LYS A 389 11.37 -17.93 9.62
N MET A 390 12.14 -17.99 10.71
CA MET A 390 13.48 -17.43 10.80
C MET A 390 14.44 -18.09 9.81
N ALA A 391 14.48 -19.41 9.75
CA ALA A 391 15.34 -20.15 8.85
C ALA A 391 15.02 -19.87 7.37
N ALA A 392 13.73 -19.74 7.02
CA ALA A 392 13.29 -19.36 5.68
C ALA A 392 13.80 -17.96 5.29
N ARG A 393 13.73 -16.98 6.20
CA ARG A 393 14.26 -15.63 5.97
C ARG A 393 15.78 -15.57 5.81
N LEU A 394 16.50 -16.50 6.44
CA LEU A 394 17.96 -16.66 6.31
C LEU A 394 18.36 -17.41 5.02
N GLY A 395 17.42 -18.00 4.29
CA GLY A 395 17.71 -18.82 3.11
C GLY A 395 18.36 -20.17 3.45
N LEU A 396 18.09 -20.73 4.63
CA LEU A 396 18.66 -22.01 5.04
C LEU A 396 17.96 -23.19 4.34
N PRO A 397 18.72 -24.19 3.85
CA PRO A 397 18.16 -25.35 3.16
C PRO A 397 17.32 -26.23 4.10
N GLY A 398 16.14 -26.67 3.64
CA GLY A 398 15.22 -27.54 4.39
C GLY A 398 13.84 -26.95 4.69
N THR A 399 13.46 -25.85 4.04
CA THR A 399 12.17 -25.15 4.22
C THR A 399 11.15 -25.39 3.10
N GLU A 400 11.49 -26.20 2.10
CA GLU A 400 10.54 -26.66 1.09
C GLU A 400 9.82 -27.91 1.60
N SER A 401 8.52 -27.79 1.81
CA SER A 401 7.56 -28.90 1.92
C SER A 401 6.37 -28.59 1.03
#